data_AF-A0A9E2KED7-F1
#
_entry.id   AF-A0A9E2KED7-F1
#
_cell.length_a   1.000
_cell.length_b   1.000
_cell.length_c   1.000
_cell.angle_alpha   90.00
_cell.angle_beta   90.00
_cell.angle_gamma   90.00
#
_symmetry.space_group_name_H-M   'P 1'
#
loop_
_entity.id
_entity.type
_entity.pdbx_description
1 polymer ?
#
loop_
_entity_poly.entity_id
_entity_poly.type
_entity_poly.pdbx_seq_one_letter_code
_entity_poly.pdbx_strand_id
1 'polypeptide(L)'
;MYINFKNKCLIIIFLSLFGVIFLTACNSGTSKESNTPLSRTEFLLGTVTTISLYDHQSEETLDLAIEKLKELEDTLSINKTGTLIDEINDAAGIHPVVVDENTYDVIEKGLFYSELTNGAFDITVGPIVKLWNIGFPEARIPSPTEIEDALPLVGFDKVTLNPEDLSVYLTEPGMRLDLG
;
A
#
# COMPACT_ATOMS: atom_id res chain seq x y z
N MET A 1 -44.61 -60.51 -38.83
CA MET A 1 -43.64 -61.61 -39.01
C MET A 1 -42.65 -61.12 -40.07
N TYR A 2 -41.39 -60.75 -39.85
CA TYR A 2 -40.40 -60.94 -38.79
C TYR A 2 -39.57 -59.63 -38.82
N ILE A 3 -39.73 -58.72 -37.85
CA ILE A 3 -38.82 -57.57 -37.77
C ILE A 3 -37.51 -58.12 -37.22
N ASN A 4 -36.54 -58.31 -38.13
CA ASN A 4 -35.25 -58.95 -37.91
C ASN A 4 -34.60 -58.50 -36.60
N PHE A 5 -34.35 -59.45 -35.70
CA PHE A 5 -33.71 -59.23 -34.40
C PHE A 5 -32.36 -58.49 -34.52
N LYS A 6 -31.64 -58.71 -35.64
CA LYS A 6 -30.42 -57.97 -36.00
C LYS A 6 -30.64 -56.46 -36.17
N ASN A 7 -31.75 -56.03 -36.77
CA ASN A 7 -32.01 -54.62 -37.03
C ASN A 7 -32.40 -53.86 -35.76
N LYS A 8 -33.07 -54.55 -34.81
CA LYS A 8 -33.33 -54.00 -33.47
C LYS A 8 -32.04 -53.82 -32.66
N CYS A 9 -31.12 -54.79 -32.73
CA CYS A 9 -29.79 -54.66 -32.11
C CYS A 9 -28.97 -53.51 -32.73
N LEU A 10 -28.98 -53.37 -34.06
CA LEU A 10 -28.26 -52.29 -34.75
C LEU A 10 -28.79 -50.90 -34.37
N ILE A 11 -30.12 -50.75 -34.28
CA ILE A 11 -30.77 -49.50 -33.89
C ILE A 11 -30.46 -49.15 -32.43
N ILE A 12 -30.47 -50.13 -31.52
CA ILE A 12 -30.12 -49.91 -30.11
C ILE A 12 -28.65 -49.50 -29.95
N ILE A 13 -27.74 -50.10 -30.72
CA ILE A 13 -26.31 -49.71 -30.73
C ILE A 13 -26.12 -48.30 -31.29
N PHE A 14 -26.88 -47.92 -32.34
CA PHE A 14 -26.81 -46.56 -32.90
C PHE A 14 -27.40 -45.50 -31.96
N LEU A 15 -28.50 -45.82 -31.26
CA LEU A 15 -29.09 -44.94 -30.24
C LEU A 15 -28.19 -44.80 -29.01
N SER A 16 -27.49 -45.87 -28.59
CA SER A 16 -26.53 -45.78 -27.49
C SER A 16 -25.28 -44.99 -27.89
N LEU A 17 -24.81 -45.09 -29.15
CA LEU A 17 -23.66 -44.33 -29.64
C LEU A 17 -23.99 -42.84 -29.82
N PHE A 18 -25.22 -42.49 -30.21
CA PHE A 18 -25.66 -41.10 -30.32
C PHE A 18 -25.88 -40.43 -28.95
N GLY A 19 -26.28 -41.20 -27.93
CA GLY A 19 -26.42 -40.71 -26.55
C GLY A 19 -25.10 -40.33 -25.88
N VAL A 20 -23.99 -40.99 -26.23
CA VAL A 20 -22.66 -40.68 -25.69
C VAL A 20 -22.10 -39.37 -26.27
N ILE A 21 -22.47 -39.02 -27.52
CA ILE A 21 -22.03 -37.77 -28.17
C ILE A 21 -22.76 -36.54 -27.60
N PHE A 22 -23.97 -36.70 -27.06
CA PHE A 22 -24.69 -35.62 -26.38
C PHE A 22 -24.23 -35.36 -24.93
N LEU A 23 -23.47 -36.28 -24.32
CA LEU A 23 -22.94 -36.11 -22.97
C LEU A 23 -21.65 -35.28 -22.91
N THR A 24 -21.00 -35.01 -24.05
CA THR A 24 -19.80 -34.15 -24.12
C THR A 24 -20.13 -32.69 -24.49
N ALA A 25 -21.39 -32.37 -24.75
CA ALA A 25 -21.82 -31.03 -25.17
C ALA A 25 -22.14 -30.07 -24.00
N CYS A 26 -22.15 -30.56 -22.75
CA CYS A 26 -22.26 -29.72 -21.55
C CYS A 26 -20.87 -29.36 -21.00
N ASN A 27 -20.07 -28.68 -21.81
CA ASN A 27 -18.98 -27.85 -21.28
C ASN A 27 -19.14 -26.42 -21.83
N SER A 28 -20.36 -25.90 -21.75
CA SER A 28 -20.59 -24.46 -21.82
C SER A 28 -19.83 -23.84 -20.65
N GLY A 29 -18.76 -23.11 -20.98
CA GLY A 29 -17.87 -22.44 -20.04
C GLY A 29 -18.60 -21.45 -19.14
N THR A 30 -19.22 -21.96 -18.08
CA THR A 30 -19.44 -21.19 -16.88
C THR A 30 -18.08 -21.07 -16.21
N SER A 31 -17.46 -19.90 -16.34
CA SER A 31 -16.40 -19.47 -15.45
C SER A 31 -16.90 -19.70 -14.02
N LYS A 32 -16.39 -20.74 -13.37
CA LYS A 32 -16.56 -20.87 -11.92
C LYS A 32 -15.90 -19.62 -11.33
N GLU A 33 -16.71 -18.70 -10.82
CA GLU A 33 -16.20 -17.73 -9.85
C GLU A 33 -15.55 -18.54 -8.73
N SER A 34 -14.23 -18.49 -8.69
CA SER A 34 -13.47 -19.03 -7.57
C SER A 34 -13.72 -18.10 -6.40
N ASN A 35 -14.49 -18.54 -5.40
CA ASN A 35 -14.66 -17.82 -4.14
C ASN A 35 -13.33 -17.65 -3.36
N THR A 36 -12.25 -18.30 -3.79
CA THR A 36 -10.92 -18.11 -3.23
C THR A 36 -10.29 -16.89 -3.91
N PRO A 37 -9.92 -15.83 -3.15
CA PRO A 37 -9.28 -14.66 -3.72
C PRO A 37 -7.87 -15.00 -4.22
N LEU A 38 -7.43 -14.24 -5.23
CA LEU A 38 -6.02 -14.18 -5.58
C LEU A 38 -5.32 -13.29 -4.56
N SER A 39 -4.40 -13.84 -3.77
CA SER A 39 -3.73 -13.13 -2.68
C SER A 39 -2.22 -13.21 -2.78
N ARG A 40 -1.54 -12.11 -2.39
CA ARG A 40 -0.09 -12.07 -2.22
C ARG A 40 0.26 -11.38 -0.91
N THR A 41 1.25 -11.93 -0.22
CA THR A 41 1.80 -11.39 1.01
C THR A 41 3.27 -11.03 0.80
N GLU A 42 3.63 -9.77 1.06
CA GLU A 42 5.00 -9.24 1.00
C GLU A 42 5.31 -8.45 2.28
N PHE A 43 6.60 -8.16 2.53
CA PHE A 43 7.00 -7.22 3.57
C PHE A 43 7.20 -5.85 2.94
N LEU A 44 6.31 -4.90 3.22
CA LEU A 44 6.24 -3.57 2.62
C LEU A 44 5.81 -2.56 3.70
N LEU A 45 6.25 -1.31 3.58
CA LEU A 45 5.89 -0.22 4.50
C LEU A 45 6.19 -0.57 5.97
N GLY A 46 7.29 -1.29 6.21
CA GLY A 46 7.72 -1.72 7.54
C GLY A 46 6.85 -2.81 8.20
N THR A 47 5.96 -3.49 7.47
CA THR A 47 5.10 -4.55 8.02
C THR A 47 4.81 -5.67 7.03
N VAL A 48 4.12 -6.72 7.49
CA VAL A 48 3.61 -7.79 6.62
C VAL A 48 2.30 -7.31 5.99
N THR A 49 2.31 -7.13 4.68
CA THR A 49 1.15 -6.64 3.91
C THR A 49 0.58 -7.77 3.08
N THR A 50 -0.75 -7.96 3.12
CA THR A 50 -1.45 -8.91 2.26
C THR A 50 -2.48 -8.17 1.41
N ILE A 51 -2.40 -8.35 0.09
CA ILE A 51 -3.40 -7.85 -0.88
C ILE A 51 -4.18 -9.05 -1.42
N SER A 52 -5.50 -8.94 -1.47
CA SER A 52 -6.42 -9.99 -1.93
C SER A 52 -7.41 -9.43 -2.95
N LEU A 53 -7.44 -10.01 -4.15
CA LEU A 53 -8.41 -9.71 -5.20
C LEU A 53 -9.48 -10.79 -5.21
N TYR A 54 -10.74 -10.40 -4.99
CA TYR A 54 -11.87 -11.32 -4.97
C TYR A 54 -12.48 -11.44 -6.37
N ASP A 55 -12.85 -10.31 -6.96
CA ASP A 55 -13.40 -10.21 -8.31
C ASP A 55 -12.31 -9.80 -9.31
N HIS A 56 -12.47 -10.17 -10.60
CA HIS A 56 -11.53 -9.82 -11.67
C HIS A 56 -10.06 -10.14 -11.33
N GLN A 57 -9.83 -11.34 -10.77
CA GLN A 57 -8.50 -11.81 -10.38
C GLN A 57 -7.52 -11.75 -11.54
N SER A 58 -6.49 -10.93 -11.39
CA SER A 58 -5.44 -10.71 -12.37
C SER A 58 -4.12 -10.55 -11.64
N GLU A 59 -3.15 -11.42 -11.97
CA GLU A 59 -1.78 -11.30 -11.45
C GLU A 59 -1.16 -9.97 -11.84
N GLU A 60 -1.44 -9.46 -13.04
CA GLU A 60 -0.97 -8.15 -13.50
C GLU A 60 -1.52 -7.01 -12.61
N THR A 61 -2.81 -7.05 -12.25
CA THR A 61 -3.39 -6.04 -11.35
C THR A 61 -2.77 -6.13 -9.95
N LEU A 62 -2.50 -7.35 -9.48
CA LEU A 62 -1.85 -7.56 -8.19
C LEU A 62 -0.38 -7.06 -8.21
N ASP A 63 0.34 -7.30 -9.31
CA ASP A 63 1.69 -6.81 -9.55
C ASP A 63 1.71 -5.27 -9.49
N LEU A 64 0.78 -4.61 -10.19
CA LEU A 64 0.65 -3.15 -10.19
C LEU A 64 0.36 -2.59 -8.78
N ALA A 65 -0.50 -3.25 -8.00
CA ALA A 65 -0.80 -2.81 -6.64
C ALA A 65 0.43 -2.90 -5.73
N ILE A 66 1.19 -3.99 -5.83
CA ILE A 66 2.43 -4.19 -5.09
C ILE A 66 3.51 -3.18 -5.53
N GLU A 67 3.65 -2.95 -6.83
CA GLU A 67 4.59 -1.97 -7.37
C GLU A 67 4.27 -0.56 -6.87
N LYS A 68 2.99 -0.20 -6.81
CA LYS A 68 2.57 1.10 -6.26
C LYS A 68 2.92 1.26 -4.78
N LEU A 69 2.77 0.20 -3.97
CA LEU A 69 3.18 0.25 -2.57
C LEU A 69 4.70 0.42 -2.42
N LYS A 70 5.50 -0.20 -3.29
CA LYS A 70 6.96 -0.03 -3.32
C LYS A 70 7.36 1.39 -3.70
N GLU A 71 6.69 1.98 -4.71
CA GLU A 71 6.89 3.36 -5.11
C GLU A 71 6.59 4.35 -3.96
N LEU A 72 5.48 4.12 -3.23
CA LEU A 72 5.13 4.93 -2.06
C LEU A 72 6.14 4.74 -0.91
N GLU A 73 6.60 3.52 -0.66
CA GLU A 73 7.65 3.27 0.34
C GLU A 73 8.95 4.01 0.00
N ASP A 74 9.31 4.06 -1.28
CA ASP A 74 10.53 4.70 -1.78
C ASP A 74 10.54 6.22 -1.64
N THR A 75 9.36 6.84 -1.48
CA THR A 75 9.19 8.29 -1.36
C THR A 75 8.85 8.74 0.07
N LEU A 76 8.01 7.97 0.77
CA LEU A 76 7.43 8.36 2.06
C LEU A 76 8.15 7.77 3.28
N SER A 77 8.97 6.73 3.11
CA SER A 77 9.58 6.04 4.25
C SER A 77 10.67 6.86 4.93
N ILE A 78 10.61 6.96 6.26
CA ILE A 78 11.72 7.48 7.09
C ILE A 78 12.74 6.39 7.47
N ASN A 79 12.45 5.12 7.16
CA ASN A 79 13.31 3.98 7.48
C ASN A 79 14.18 3.55 6.29
N LYS A 80 14.02 4.21 5.14
CA LYS A 80 14.85 4.05 3.95
C LYS A 80 15.66 5.32 3.75
N THR A 81 16.89 5.18 3.28
CA THR A 81 17.76 6.35 3.01
C THR A 81 17.47 6.95 1.65
N GLY A 82 17.48 8.28 1.59
CA GLY A 82 17.37 9.04 0.34
C GLY A 82 15.95 9.11 -0.22
N THR A 83 14.94 9.03 0.65
CA THR A 83 13.55 9.33 0.30
C THR A 83 13.30 10.84 0.25
N LEU A 84 12.15 11.26 -0.27
CA LEU A 84 11.79 12.68 -0.27
C LEU A 84 11.56 13.21 1.15
N ILE A 85 11.11 12.35 2.07
CA ILE A 85 10.99 12.73 3.49
C ILE A 85 12.38 12.94 4.12
N ASP A 86 13.38 12.13 3.78
CA ASP A 86 14.77 12.39 4.18
C ASP A 86 15.27 13.73 3.62
N GLU A 87 15.01 14.02 2.35
CA GLU A 87 15.43 15.28 1.72
C GLU A 87 14.78 16.51 2.41
N ILE A 88 13.47 16.46 2.68
CA ILE A 88 12.76 17.51 3.44
C ILE A 88 13.38 17.69 4.84
N ASN A 89 13.65 16.58 5.53
CA ASN A 89 14.21 16.59 6.88
C ASN A 89 15.62 17.16 6.94
N ASP A 90 16.45 16.86 5.93
CA ASP A 90 17.81 17.37 5.85
C ASP A 90 17.86 18.84 5.40
N ALA A 91 16.84 19.32 4.68
CA ALA A 91 16.68 20.71 4.27
C ALA A 91 16.01 21.62 5.32
N ALA A 92 15.65 21.09 6.49
CA ALA A 92 14.96 21.82 7.55
C ALA A 92 15.69 23.11 7.97
N GLY A 93 14.99 24.25 7.92
CA GLY A 93 15.53 25.57 8.20
C GLY A 93 16.52 26.11 7.15
N ILE A 94 16.69 25.43 6.01
CA ILE A 94 17.63 25.80 4.95
C ILE A 94 16.87 26.29 3.70
N HIS A 95 16.03 25.45 3.09
CA HIS A 95 15.27 25.79 1.89
C HIS A 95 14.05 24.86 1.70
N PRO A 96 13.02 25.29 0.94
CA PRO A 96 11.93 24.40 0.51
C PRO A 96 12.46 23.26 -0.40
N VAL A 97 11.77 22.13 -0.38
CA VAL A 97 12.03 20.96 -1.24
C VAL A 97 10.79 20.69 -2.09
N VAL A 98 10.98 20.62 -3.41
CA VAL A 98 9.92 20.23 -4.36
C VAL A 98 9.74 18.72 -4.31
N VAL A 99 8.50 18.26 -4.16
CA VAL A 99 8.16 16.84 -4.06
C VAL A 99 7.17 16.41 -5.13
N ASP A 100 6.92 15.10 -5.24
CA ASP A 100 5.84 14.58 -6.07
C ASP A 100 4.45 14.80 -5.42
N GLU A 101 3.41 14.65 -6.23
CA GLU A 101 2.01 14.86 -5.83
C GLU A 101 1.58 13.95 -4.67
N ASN A 102 1.97 12.68 -4.66
CA ASN A 102 1.57 11.77 -3.57
C ASN A 102 2.22 12.20 -2.25
N THR A 103 3.51 12.57 -2.29
CA THR A 103 4.22 13.06 -1.10
C THR A 103 3.60 14.35 -0.58
N TYR A 104 3.30 15.30 -1.47
CA TYR A 104 2.64 16.55 -1.09
C TYR A 104 1.26 16.29 -0.45
N ASP A 105 0.43 15.46 -1.09
CA ASP A 105 -0.93 15.13 -0.61
C ASP A 105 -0.91 14.46 0.76
N VAL A 106 0.01 13.52 0.98
CA VAL A 106 0.16 12.84 2.28
C VAL A 106 0.56 13.83 3.37
N ILE A 107 1.51 14.73 3.08
CA ILE A 107 1.94 15.75 4.05
C ILE A 107 0.81 16.74 4.32
N GLU A 108 0.13 17.24 3.29
CA GLU A 108 -1.03 18.12 3.44
C GLU A 108 -2.10 17.47 4.32
N LYS A 109 -2.39 16.19 4.08
CA LYS A 109 -3.35 15.45 4.88
C LYS A 109 -2.89 15.23 6.32
N GLY A 110 -1.59 14.96 6.51
CA GLY A 110 -0.96 14.87 7.81
C GLY A 110 -1.13 16.16 8.61
N LEU A 111 -0.77 17.30 8.04
CA LEU A 111 -0.95 18.62 8.67
C LEU A 111 -2.41 18.92 8.97
N PHE A 112 -3.33 18.59 8.06
CA PHE A 112 -4.77 18.73 8.29
C PHE A 112 -5.22 17.97 9.54
N TYR A 113 -4.78 16.72 9.72
CA TYR A 113 -5.12 15.96 10.93
C TYR A 113 -4.37 16.45 12.17
N SER A 114 -3.17 16.99 12.01
CA SER A 114 -2.45 17.61 13.12
C SER A 114 -3.19 18.81 13.67
N GLU A 115 -3.68 19.68 12.79
CA GLU A 115 -4.54 20.80 13.17
C GLU A 115 -5.87 20.31 13.76
N LEU A 116 -6.56 19.38 13.10
CA LEU A 116 -7.87 18.87 13.54
C LEU A 116 -7.83 18.30 14.96
N THR A 117 -6.71 17.70 15.34
CA THR A 117 -6.51 17.08 16.66
C THR A 117 -5.83 18.01 17.66
N ASN A 118 -5.58 19.27 17.32
CA ASN A 118 -4.78 20.21 18.12
C ASN A 118 -3.43 19.63 18.55
N GLY A 119 -2.74 18.94 17.63
CA GLY A 119 -1.41 18.35 17.85
C GLY A 119 -1.40 17.03 18.63
N ALA A 120 -2.55 16.43 18.95
CA ALA A 120 -2.56 15.08 19.54
C ALA A 120 -2.03 14.03 18.56
N PHE A 121 -2.28 14.22 17.27
CA PHE A 121 -1.50 13.65 16.16
C PHE A 121 -0.63 14.77 15.60
N ASP A 122 0.67 14.55 15.39
CA ASP A 122 1.56 15.57 14.81
C ASP A 122 2.64 14.91 13.96
N ILE A 123 2.62 15.14 12.64
CA ILE A 123 3.61 14.56 11.73
C ILE A 123 5.00 15.18 11.89
N THR A 124 5.16 16.25 12.68
CA THR A 124 6.46 16.87 12.99
C THR A 124 7.11 16.28 14.25
N VAL A 125 6.56 15.19 14.80
CA VAL A 125 7.06 14.49 15.99
C VAL A 125 8.42 13.80 15.80
N GLY A 126 8.95 13.78 14.57
CA GLY A 126 10.18 13.10 14.19
C GLY A 126 11.39 13.34 15.10
N PRO A 127 11.66 14.56 15.62
CA PRO A 127 12.76 14.78 16.57
C PRO A 127 12.60 13.96 17.85
N ILE A 128 11.37 13.82 18.36
CA ILE A 128 11.08 13.03 19.56
C ILE A 128 11.18 11.54 19.25
N VAL A 129 10.59 11.07 18.15
CA VAL A 129 10.67 9.65 17.76
C VAL A 129 12.12 9.20 17.60
N LYS A 130 12.95 10.03 16.96
CA LYS A 130 14.38 9.77 16.77
C LYS A 130 15.17 9.67 18.08
N LEU A 131 14.83 10.47 19.10
CA LEU A 131 15.48 10.37 20.42
C LEU A 131 15.24 9.01 21.07
N TRP A 132 14.00 8.52 21.00
CA TRP A 132 13.62 7.22 21.54
C TRP A 132 14.16 6.05 20.70
N ASN A 133 14.37 6.28 19.40
CA ASN A 133 14.86 5.31 18.42
C ASN A 133 14.06 3.99 18.46
N ILE A 134 12.73 4.11 18.58
CA ILE A 134 11.81 2.99 18.76
C ILE A 134 11.92 2.06 17.54
N GLY A 135 11.95 0.75 17.79
CA GLY A 135 12.04 -0.26 16.72
C GLY A 135 13.47 -0.63 16.30
N PHE A 136 14.49 0.07 16.83
CA PHE A 136 15.90 -0.21 16.54
C PHE A 136 16.65 -0.78 17.77
N PRO A 137 17.79 -1.48 17.58
CA PRO A 137 18.58 -2.05 18.67
C PRO A 137 19.03 -1.03 19.73
N GLU A 138 19.16 0.24 19.34
CA GLU A 138 19.61 1.34 20.19
C GLU A 138 18.45 2.10 20.85
N ALA A 139 17.24 1.54 20.82
CA ALA A 139 16.08 2.08 21.52
C ALA A 139 16.40 2.35 22.99
N ARG A 140 16.02 3.53 23.48
CA ARG A 140 16.37 3.98 24.83
C ARG A 140 15.32 4.94 25.39
N ILE A 141 15.42 5.20 26.69
CA ILE A 141 14.70 6.27 27.35
C ILE A 141 15.56 7.54 27.28
N PRO A 142 15.13 8.61 26.59
CA PRO A 142 15.84 9.89 26.57
C PRO A 142 15.82 10.56 27.95
N SER A 143 16.84 11.35 28.25
CA SER A 143 16.84 12.19 29.44
C SER A 143 15.81 13.32 29.33
N PRO A 144 15.32 13.87 30.46
CA PRO A 144 14.42 15.02 30.43
C PRO A 144 14.97 16.20 29.63
N THR A 145 16.27 16.48 29.75
CA THR A 145 16.93 17.56 29.01
C THR A 145 16.92 17.33 27.50
N GLU A 146 17.18 16.11 27.04
CA GLU A 146 17.09 15.79 25.60
C GLU A 146 15.67 15.99 25.05
N ILE A 147 14.65 15.66 25.84
CA ILE A 147 13.25 15.88 25.48
C ILE A 147 12.94 17.39 25.45
N GLU A 148 13.32 18.12 26.49
CA GLU A 148 13.13 19.58 26.59
C GLU A 148 13.79 20.32 25.42
N ASP A 149 14.97 19.88 24.98
CA ASP A 149 15.69 20.47 23.85
C ASP A 149 15.03 20.15 22.49
N ALA A 150 14.38 18.99 22.36
CA ALA A 150 13.74 18.57 21.11
C ALA A 150 12.28 19.03 20.96
N LEU A 151 11.56 19.26 22.06
CA LEU A 151 10.16 19.72 22.05
C LEU A 151 9.93 20.99 21.21
N PRO A 152 10.79 22.02 21.23
CA PRO A 152 10.64 23.20 20.38
C PRO A 152 10.68 22.91 18.88
N LEU A 153 11.19 21.75 18.46
CA LEU A 153 11.27 21.32 17.06
C LEU A 153 9.99 20.62 16.59
N VAL A 154 9.04 20.37 17.48
CA VAL A 154 7.70 19.85 17.16
C VAL A 154 6.73 21.02 17.01
N GLY A 155 5.89 20.97 15.98
CA GLY A 155 4.86 21.96 15.66
C GLY A 155 4.49 21.93 14.19
N PHE A 156 3.31 21.36 13.87
CA PHE A 156 2.76 21.35 12.51
C PHE A 156 2.56 22.76 11.91
N ASP A 157 2.39 23.79 12.74
CA ASP A 157 2.28 25.19 12.35
C ASP A 157 3.58 25.78 11.76
N LYS A 158 4.70 25.07 11.93
CA LYS A 158 6.03 25.43 11.41
C LYS A 158 6.34 24.78 10.06
N VAL A 159 5.37 24.10 9.45
CA VAL A 159 5.49 23.52 8.11
C VAL A 159 4.78 24.42 7.11
N THR A 160 5.48 24.83 6.06
CA THR A 160 4.90 25.61 4.96
C THR A 160 4.75 24.73 3.73
N LEU A 161 3.56 24.75 3.14
CA LEU A 161 3.27 24.09 1.86
C LEU A 161 3.04 25.13 0.77
N ASN A 162 3.59 24.89 -0.41
CA ASN A 162 3.33 25.67 -1.61
C ASN A 162 2.66 24.79 -2.69
N PRO A 163 1.36 24.99 -2.98
CA PRO A 163 0.66 24.19 -3.98
C PRO A 163 1.01 24.57 -5.42
N GLU A 164 1.67 25.71 -5.66
CA GLU A 164 2.01 26.15 -7.01
C GLU A 164 3.16 25.34 -7.62
N ASP A 165 4.13 24.93 -6.80
CA ASP A 165 5.30 24.16 -7.21
C ASP A 165 5.48 22.84 -6.43
N LEU A 166 4.50 22.47 -5.61
CA LEU A 166 4.50 21.29 -4.75
C LEU A 166 5.73 21.23 -3.83
N SER A 167 6.09 22.37 -3.22
CA SER A 167 7.21 22.41 -2.27
C SER A 167 6.77 22.41 -0.81
N VAL A 168 7.61 21.77 0.01
CA VAL A 168 7.46 21.64 1.45
C VAL A 168 8.65 22.28 2.14
N TYR A 169 8.41 23.08 3.18
CA TYR A 169 9.46 23.71 3.96
C TYR A 169 9.23 23.56 5.45
N LEU A 170 10.22 22.99 6.15
CA LEU A 170 10.28 23.00 7.61
C LEU A 170 11.03 24.26 8.04
N THR A 171 10.38 25.15 8.77
CA THR A 171 10.89 26.51 8.99
C THR A 171 12.06 26.60 9.97
N GLU A 172 12.24 25.60 10.83
CA GLU A 172 13.27 25.59 11.87
C GLU A 172 14.33 24.50 11.64
N PRO A 173 15.64 24.81 11.82
CA PRO A 173 16.69 23.81 11.74
C PRO A 173 16.50 22.67 12.76
N GLY A 174 16.59 21.43 12.29
CA GLY A 174 16.47 20.24 13.14
C GLY A 174 15.04 19.69 13.28
N MET A 175 14.02 20.36 12.73
CA MET A 175 12.71 19.76 12.54
C MET A 175 12.81 18.49 11.71
N ARG A 176 11.92 17.52 11.97
CA ARG A 176 11.79 16.30 11.16
C ARG A 176 10.33 15.89 11.04
N LEU A 177 9.90 15.59 9.83
CA LEU A 177 8.68 14.86 9.55
C LEU A 177 8.87 13.38 9.87
N ASP A 178 7.81 12.79 10.40
CA ASP A 178 7.58 11.37 10.58
C ASP A 178 6.13 11.07 10.17
N LEU A 179 5.97 10.18 9.19
CA LEU A 179 4.66 9.81 8.61
C LEU A 179 4.17 8.43 9.08
N GLY A 180 4.85 7.82 10.06
CA GLY A 180 4.56 6.49 10.61
C GLY A 180 3.45 6.43 11.65
#